data_AF-A0A7C3F5K2-F1
#
_entry.id   AF-A0A7C3F5K2-F1
#
_cell.length_a   1.000
_cell.length_b   1.000
_cell.length_c   1.000
_cell.angle_alpha   90.00
_cell.angle_beta   90.00
_cell.angle_gamma   90.00
#
_symmetry.space_group_name_H-M   'P 1'
#
loop_
_entity.id
_entity.type
_entity.pdbx_description
1 polymer ?
#
loop_
_entity_poly.entity_id
_entity_poly.type
_entity_poly.pdbx_seq_one_letter_code
_entity_poly.pdbx_strand_id
1 'polypeptide(L)' 'MQVRCYRCGATMSIKQDEIAFVLQALEEEGGKHYDVRCNRCRHTNRVSLERLRQEASRIRKKEEPKTEE' A
#
# COMPACT_ATOMS: atom_id res chain seq x y z
N MET A 1 0.02 3.43 4.54
CA MET A 1 -1.26 3.47 3.79
C MET A 1 -2.37 2.79 4.59
N GLN A 2 -3.61 3.28 4.53
CA GLN A 2 -4.77 2.61 5.14
C GLN A 2 -5.65 1.97 4.05
N VAL A 3 -6.05 0.72 4.27
CA VAL A 3 -6.94 -0.06 3.40
C VAL A 3 -8.17 -0.45 4.19
N ARG A 4 -9.34 -0.17 3.62
CA ARG A 4 -10.61 -0.62 4.19
C ARG A 4 -11.01 -1.93 3.55
N CYS A 5 -11.35 -2.93 4.37
CA CYS A 5 -11.85 -4.19 3.85
C CYS A 5 -13.24 -3.99 3.22
N TYR A 6 -13.41 -4.41 1.98
CA TYR A 6 -14.68 -4.29 1.24
C TYR A 6 -15.79 -5.19 1.78
N ARG A 7 -15.44 -6.22 2.57
CA ARG A 7 -16.38 -7.18 3.14
C ARG A 7 -16.90 -6.78 4.52
N CYS A 8 -16.00 -6.52 5.47
CA CYS A 8 -16.38 -6.22 6.85
C CYS A 8 -16.18 -4.75 7.26
N GLY A 9 -15.63 -3.90 6.38
CA GLY A 9 -15.39 -2.50 6.67
C GLY A 9 -14.23 -2.19 7.62
N ALA A 10 -13.55 -3.21 8.16
CA ALA A 10 -12.38 -3.05 9.02
C ALA A 10 -11.25 -2.32 8.31
N THR A 11 -10.59 -1.40 9.03
CA THR A 11 -9.43 -0.67 8.54
C THR A 11 -8.16 -1.42 8.86
N MET A 12 -7.28 -1.55 7.88
CA MET A 12 -5.99 -2.19 7.96
C MET A 12 -4.91 -1.19 7.56
N SER A 13 -3.80 -1.19 8.26
CA SER A 13 -2.69 -0.30 7.96
C SER A 13 -1.57 -1.11 7.30
N ILE A 14 -1.19 -0.74 6.08
CA ILE A 14 -0.02 -1.26 5.39
C ILE A 14 1.15 -0.33 5.73
N LYS A 15 2.23 -0.92 6.25
CA LYS A 15 3.46 -0.19 6.62
C LYS A 15 4.20 0.27 5.37
N GLN A 16 4.99 1.34 5.49
CA GLN A 16 5.79 1.86 4.39
C GLN A 16 6.79 0.83 3.84
N ASP A 17 7.54 0.16 4.73
CA ASP A 17 8.43 -0.94 4.35
C ASP A 17 7.72 -2.03 3.54
N GLU A 18 6.52 -2.41 3.99
CA GLU A 18 5.72 -3.42 3.30
C GLU A 18 5.27 -2.94 1.93
N ILE A 19 4.89 -1.67 1.78
CA ILE A 19 4.56 -1.09 0.47
C ILE A 19 5.78 -1.14 -0.45
N ALA A 20 6.97 -0.75 0.02
CA ALA A 20 8.19 -0.73 -0.79
C ALA A 20 8.58 -2.14 -1.25
N PHE A 21 8.56 -3.11 -0.34
CA PHE A 21 8.85 -4.51 -0.62
C PHE A 21 7.87 -5.11 -1.62
N VAL A 22 6.57 -4.90 -1.39
CA VAL A 22 5.50 -5.41 -2.27
C VAL A 22 5.57 -4.78 -3.65
N LEU A 23 5.86 -3.49 -3.73
CA LEU A 23 5.97 -2.78 -5.00
C LEU A 23 7.09 -3.34 -5.85
N GLN A 24 8.26 -3.55 -5.24
CA GLN A 24 9.40 -4.19 -5.89
C GLN A 24 9.05 -5.61 -6.35
N ALA A 25 8.51 -6.45 -5.46
CA ALA A 25 8.13 -7.82 -5.80
C ALA A 25 7.10 -7.90 -6.95
N LEU A 26 6.10 -7.01 -6.95
CA LEU A 26 5.10 -6.94 -8.01
C LEU A 26 5.66 -6.43 -9.33
N GLU A 27 6.63 -5.52 -9.30
CA GLU A 27 7.34 -5.07 -10.50
C GLU A 27 8.18 -6.19 -11.12
N GLU A 28 8.81 -7.02 -10.29
CA GLU A 28 9.60 -8.18 -10.73
C GLU A 28 8.73 -9.35 -11.22
N GLU A 29 7.62 -9.67 -10.53
CA GLU A 29 6.68 -10.73 -10.95
C GLU A 29 5.71 -10.29 -12.05
N GLY A 30 5.63 -8.99 -12.39
CA GLY A 30 4.63 -8.45 -13.31
C GLY A 30 3.21 -8.43 -12.73
N GLY A 31 3.07 -8.48 -11.41
CA GLY A 31 1.80 -8.44 -10.70
C GLY A 31 1.15 -7.05 -10.73
N LYS A 32 -0.15 -6.99 -11.03
CA LYS A 32 -0.91 -5.71 -11.07
C LYS A 32 -1.59 -5.36 -9.75
N HIS A 33 -1.73 -6.33 -8.85
CA HIS A 33 -2.50 -6.19 -7.62
C HIS A 33 -1.77 -6.86 -6.45
N TYR A 34 -1.85 -6.23 -5.29
CA TYR A 34 -1.44 -6.78 -4.02
C TYR A 34 -2.64 -7.30 -3.24
N ASP A 35 -2.56 -8.56 -2.81
CA ASP A 35 -3.61 -9.23 -2.05
C ASP A 35 -3.44 -9.01 -0.54
N VAL A 36 -4.28 -8.14 0.02
CA VAL A 36 -4.27 -7.77 1.44
C VAL A 36 -5.30 -8.61 2.21
N ARG A 37 -4.81 -9.50 3.07
CA ARG A 37 -5.67 -10.40 3.84
C ARG A 37 -6.19 -9.75 5.12
N CYS A 38 -7.51 -9.61 5.23
CA CYS A 38 -8.14 -9.00 6.40
C CYS A 38 -7.93 -9.80 7.68
N ASN A 39 -7.41 -9.16 8.73
CA ASN A 39 -7.21 -9.77 10.04
C ASN A 39 -8.53 -10.11 10.78
N ARG A 40 -9.66 -9.48 10.41
CA ARG A 40 -10.98 -9.76 11.00
C ARG A 40 -11.74 -10.84 10.26
N CYS A 41 -12.08 -10.61 8.99
CA CYS A 41 -12.93 -11.53 8.23
C CYS A 41 -12.16 -12.50 7.32
N ARG A 42 -10.82 -12.42 7.30
CA ARG A 42 -9.92 -13.23 6.46
C ARG A 42 -10.14 -13.09 4.95
N HIS A 43 -10.95 -12.13 4.52
CA HIS A 43 -11.17 -11.82 3.11
C HIS A 43 -9.93 -11.17 2.48
N THR A 44 -9.66 -11.53 1.24
CA THR A 44 -8.55 -10.98 0.46
C THR A 44 -9.02 -9.74 -0.29
N ASN A 45 -8.42 -8.59 0.03
CA ASN A 45 -8.72 -7.31 -0.61
C ASN A 45 -7.61 -7.00 -1.61
N ARG A 46 -7.95 -6.80 -2.88
CA ARG A 46 -6.98 -6.47 -3.92
C ARG A 46 -6.73 -4.97 -3.92
N VAL A 47 -5.46 -4.60 -3.82
CA VAL A 47 -4.98 -3.22 -3.93
C VAL A 47 -4.20 -3.10 -5.23
N SER A 48 -4.59 -2.19 -6.12
CA SER A 48 -3.88 -1.97 -7.37
C SER A 48 -2.47 -1.42 -7.14
N LEU A 49 -1.51 -1.85 -7.96
CA LEU A 49 -0.12 -1.39 -7.91
C LEU A 49 -0.01 0.14 -8.07
N GLU A 50 -0.87 0.75 -8.88
CA GLU A 50 -0.93 2.22 -9.00
C GLU A 50 -1.20 2.91 -7.66
N ARG A 51 -2.07 2.33 -6.83
CA ARG A 51 -2.38 2.89 -5.50
C ARG A 51 -1.20 2.75 -4.54
N LEU A 52 -0.47 1.64 -4.63
CA LEU A 52 0.77 1.46 -3.87
C LEU A 52 1.85 2.45 -4.31
N ARG A 53 2.01 2.67 -5.63
CA ARG A 53 2.93 3.68 -6.19
C ARG A 53 2.59 5.09 -5.73
N GLN A 54 1.31 5.47 -5.76
CA GLN A 54 0.87 6.78 -5.30
C GLN A 54 1.19 7.00 -3.82
N GLU A 55 0.97 5.99 -2.98
CA GLU A 55 1.27 6.09 -1.55
C GLU A 55 2.78 6.11 -1.30
N ALA A 56 3.57 5.30 -2.00
CA ALA A 56 5.03 5.34 -1.93
C ALA A 56 5.59 6.73 -2.33
N SER A 57 5.06 7.32 -3.41
CA SER A 57 5.43 8.66 -3.87
C SER A 57 5.08 9.75 -2.85
N ARG A 58 3.90 9.67 -2.22
CA ARG A 58 3.48 10.58 -1.16
C ARG A 58 4.39 10.51 0.06
N ILE A 59 4.90 9.34 0.39
CA ILE A 59 5.77 9.19 1.55
C ILE A 59 7.16 9.78 1.27
N ARG A 60 7.74 9.54 0.08
CA ARG A 60 9.00 10.16 -0.33
C ARG A 60 8.95 11.70 -0.27
N LYS A 61 7.85 12.30 -0.74
CA LYS A 61 7.64 13.77 -0.67
C LYS A 61 7.53 14.32 0.75
N LYS A 62 7.20 13.49 1.74
CA LYS A 62 7.13 13.91 3.16
C LYS A 62 8.49 13.91 3.85
N GLU A 63 9.46 13.17 3.32
CA GLU A 63 10.82 13.07 3.86
C GLU A 63 11.78 14.11 3.24
N GLU A 64 11.38 14.82 2.19
CA GLU A 64 12.06 16.06 1.79
C GLU A 64 11.71 17.16 2.82
N PRO A 65 12.66 17.63 3.64
CA PRO A 65 12.43 18.84 4.41
C PRO A 65 12.15 19.95 3.38
N LYS A 66 11.03 20.66 3.54
CA LYS A 66 10.88 21.99 2.95
C LYS A 66 12.07 22.80 3.45
N THR A 67 13.11 22.96 2.64
CA THR A 67 13.97 24.14 2.72
C THR A 67 13.06 25.28 2.34
N GLU A 68 12.49 25.91 3.36
CA GLU A 68 11.77 27.17 3.26
C GLU A 68 12.87 28.24 3.02
N GLU A 69 12.89 28.81 1.81
CA GLU A 69 13.69 30.01 1.44
C GLU A 69 13.01 31.29 1.93
#